data_AF-W4VD53-F1
#
_entry.id   AF-W4VD53-F1
#
_cell.length_a   1.000
_cell.length_b   1.000
_cell.length_c   1.000
_cell.angle_alpha   90.00
_cell.angle_beta   90.00
_cell.angle_gamma   90.00
#
_symmetry.space_group_name_H-M   'P 1'
#
loop_
_entity.id
_entity.type
_entity.pdbx_description
1 polymer ?
#
loop_
_entity_poly.entity_id
_entity_poly.type
_entity_poly.pdbx_seq_one_letter_code
_entity_poly.pdbx_strand_id
1 'polypeptide(L)' 'MANVYLAMDNELEIIPVINKIDLPSADPERVKQEITDVIGIDGEEAILASGKSGIGIEDILEQIVERIPAPAEILMPPH' A
#
# COMPACT_ATOMS: atom_id res chain seq x y z
N MET A 1 11.78 3.04 7.81
CA MET A 1 10.86 3.43 8.89
C MET A 1 10.45 4.90 8.84
N ALA A 2 11.30 5.86 8.46
CA ALA A 2 10.95 7.30 8.50
C ALA A 2 9.70 7.70 7.69
N ASN A 3 9.51 7.15 6.49
CA ASN A 3 8.42 7.57 5.60
C ASN A 3 7.03 7.16 6.10
N VAL A 4 6.91 5.99 6.73
CA VAL A 4 5.61 5.49 7.19
C VAL A 4 5.09 6.31 8.37
N TYR A 5 5.98 6.65 9.30
CA TYR A 5 5.65 7.52 10.43
C TYR A 5 5.28 8.93 9.94
N LEU A 6 6.04 9.49 8.99
CA LEU A 6 5.68 10.77 8.38
C LEU A 6 4.29 10.74 7.73
N ALA A 7 3.96 9.65 7.03
CA ALA A 7 2.65 9.52 6.39
C ALA A 7 1.52 9.41 7.41
N MET A 8 1.71 8.65 8.50
CA MET A 8 0.76 8.58 9.62
C MET A 8 0.57 9.92 10.31
N ASP A 9 1.65 10.66 10.57
CA ASP A 9 1.60 12.01 11.19
C ASP A 9 0.84 13.02 10.32
N ASN A 10 0.77 12.79 9.01
CA ASN A 10 0.01 13.60 8.05
C ASN A 10 -1.37 13.01 7.74
N GLU A 11 -1.85 12.04 8.53
CA GLU A 11 -3.18 11.42 8.39
C GLU A 11 -3.41 10.83 6.98
N LEU A 12 -2.35 10.32 6.33
CA LEU A 12 -2.45 9.68 5.03
C LEU A 12 -2.88 8.22 5.18
N GLU A 13 -3.80 7.79 4.31
CA GLU A 13 -4.16 6.37 4.19
C GLU A 13 -2.96 5.54 3.73
N ILE A 14 -2.69 4.42 4.39
CA ILE A 14 -1.55 3.55 4.10
C ILE A 14 -2.03 2.25 3.47
N ILE A 15 -1.59 1.99 2.24
CA ILE A 15 -1.83 0.72 1.54
C ILE A 15 -0.50 -0.05 1.49
N PRO A 16 -0.34 -1.12 2.28
CA PRO A 16 0.88 -1.91 2.27
C PRO A 16 1.00 -2.73 0.97
N VAL A 17 2.17 -2.67 0.32
CA VAL A 17 2.48 -3.43 -0.89
C VAL A 17 3.84 -4.11 -0.74
N ILE A 18 3.85 -5.44 -0.82
CA ILE A 18 5.08 -6.24 -0.83
C ILE A 18 5.44 -6.52 -2.28
N ASN A 19 6.43 -5.78 -2.78
CA ASN A 19 6.87 -5.88 -4.18
C ASN A 19 8.02 -6.90 -4.36
N LYS A 20 8.25 -7.31 -5.61
CA LYS A 20 9.30 -8.26 -6.06
C LYS A 20 9.08 -9.71 -5.60
N ILE A 21 7.82 -10.12 -5.48
CA ILE A 21 7.46 -11.50 -5.13
C ILE A 21 7.94 -12.54 -6.16
N ASP A 22 8.33 -12.10 -7.35
CA ASP A 22 8.88 -12.95 -8.41
C ASP A 22 10.31 -13.46 -8.11
N LEU A 23 11.00 -12.88 -7.13
CA LEU A 23 12.35 -13.31 -6.79
C LEU A 23 12.31 -14.61 -5.99
N PRO A 24 13.22 -15.57 -6.26
CA PRO A 24 13.31 -16.81 -5.48
C PRO A 24 13.71 -16.57 -4.02
N SER A 25 14.25 -15.39 -3.71
CA SER A 25 14.57 -14.96 -2.34
C SER A 25 13.42 -14.19 -1.67
N ALA A 26 12.28 -14.01 -2.32
CA ALA A 26 11.14 -13.32 -1.73
C ALA A 26 10.57 -14.15 -0.57
N ASP A 27 10.30 -13.48 0.54
CA ASP A 27 9.69 -14.08 1.73
C ASP A 27 8.54 -13.19 2.22
N PRO A 28 7.37 -13.25 1.53
CA PRO A 28 6.25 -12.35 1.82
C PRO A 28 5.70 -12.53 3.23
N GLU A 29 5.61 -13.76 3.73
CA GLU A 29 5.05 -14.06 5.06
C GLU A 29 5.86 -13.41 6.18
N ARG A 30 7.19 -13.50 6.10
CA ARG A 30 8.07 -12.80 7.05
C ARG A 30 7.89 -11.29 6.98
N VAL A 31 7.72 -10.72 5.78
CA VAL A 31 7.54 -9.27 5.59
C VAL A 31 6.17 -8.80 6.09
N LYS A 32 5.10 -9.59 5.90
CA LYS A 32 3.79 -9.32 6.51
C LYS A 32 3.91 -9.23 8.02
N GLN A 33 4.59 -10.19 8.63
CA GLN A 33 4.81 -10.17 10.08
C GLN A 33 5.62 -8.94 10.52
N GLU A 34 6.65 -8.55 9.78
CA GLU A 34 7.39 -7.30 10.07
C GLU A 34 6.53 -6.04 9.94
N ILE A 35 5.59 -5.99 8.98
CA ILE A 35 4.63 -4.89 8.85
C ILE A 35 3.77 -4.80 10.11
N THR A 36 3.22 -5.92 10.58
CA THR A 36 2.42 -5.99 11.81
C THR A 36 3.24 -5.61 13.05
N ASP A 37 4.39 -6.25 13.23
CA ASP A 37 5.18 -6.13 14.47
C ASP A 37 5.88 -4.76 14.58
N VAL A 38 6.29 -4.15 13.46
CA VAL A 38 7.11 -2.94 13.47
C VAL A 38 6.35 -1.69 13.10
N ILE A 39 5.37 -1.78 12.20
CA ILE A 39 4.57 -0.64 11.74
C ILE A 39 3.23 -0.57 12.48
N GLY A 40 2.72 -1.70 12.96
CA GLY A 40 1.42 -1.76 13.64
C GLY A 40 0.22 -1.73 12.69
N ILE A 41 0.44 -2.01 11.39
CA ILE A 41 -0.61 -2.17 10.38
C ILE A 41 -0.85 -3.66 10.17
N ASP A 42 -2.07 -4.08 9.87
CA ASP A 42 -2.35 -5.48 9.55
C ASP A 42 -1.59 -5.90 8.27
N GLY A 43 -0.54 -6.69 8.45
CA GLY A 43 0.25 -7.23 7.35
C GLY A 43 -0.52 -8.15 6.41
N GLU A 44 -1.65 -8.72 6.84
CA GLU A 44 -2.49 -9.55 5.96
C GLU A 44 -3.24 -8.72 4.90
N GLU A 45 -3.39 -7.42 5.11
CA GLU A 45 -3.93 -6.51 4.09
C GLU A 45 -2.89 -6.16 3.00
N ALA A 46 -1.64 -6.64 3.14
CA ALA A 46 -0.58 -6.31 2.20
C ALA A 46 -0.79 -6.98 0.82
N ILE A 47 -0.77 -6.15 -0.22
CA ILE A 47 -0.89 -6.62 -1.59
C ILE A 47 0.46 -7.21 -2.03
N LEU A 48 0.42 -8.45 -2.52
CA LEU A 48 1.59 -9.12 -3.07
C LEU A 48 1.74 -8.75 -4.54
N ALA A 49 2.85 -8.10 -4.88
CA ALA A 49 3.05 -7.55 -6.22
C ALA A 49 4.42 -7.85 -6.84
N SER A 50 4.45 -7.84 -8.16
CA SER A 50 5.69 -7.82 -8.96
C SER A 50 5.53 -6.82 -10.09
N GLY A 51 6.17 -5.65 -9.94
CA GLY A 51 6.23 -4.67 -11.03
C GLY A 51 6.95 -5.19 -12.29
N LYS A 52 7.80 -6.23 -12.15
CA LYS A 52 8.48 -6.85 -13.28
C LYS A 52 7.57 -7.79 -14.07
N SER A 53 6.71 -8.54 -13.36
CA SER A 53 5.84 -9.56 -13.96
C SER A 53 4.40 -9.10 -14.15
N GLY A 54 4.07 -7.88 -13.72
CA GLY A 54 2.72 -7.32 -13.77
C GLY A 54 1.74 -7.91 -12.73
N ILE A 55 2.24 -8.59 -11.70
CA ILE A 55 1.40 -9.21 -10.67
C ILE A 55 0.99 -8.16 -9.64
N GLY A 56 -0.29 -8.17 -9.23
CA GLY A 56 -0.82 -7.30 -8.18
C GLY A 56 -1.04 -5.85 -8.58
N ILE A 57 -0.81 -5.48 -9.84
CA ILE A 57 -0.95 -4.09 -10.30
C ILE A 57 -2.41 -3.64 -10.30
N GLU A 58 -3.32 -4.51 -10.78
CA GLU A 58 -4.76 -4.24 -10.77
C GLU A 58 -5.27 -4.11 -9.34
N ASP A 59 -4.92 -5.07 -8.47
CA ASP A 59 -5.26 -5.03 -7.03
C ASP A 59 -4.80 -3.73 -6.35
N ILE A 60 -3.57 -3.26 -6.64
CA ILE A 60 -3.07 -1.97 -6.13
C ILE A 60 -3.96 -0.82 -6.60
N LEU A 61 -4.31 -0.77 -7.89
CA LEU A 61 -5.13 0.30 -8.44
C LEU A 61 -6.55 0.28 -7.86
N GLU A 62 -7.14 -0.90 -7.68
CA GLU A 62 -8.44 -1.06 -7.03
C GLU A 62 -8.41 -0.57 -5.59
N GLN A 63 -7.41 -1.00 -4.80
CA GLN A 63 -7.27 -0.57 -3.40
C GLN A 63 -7.04 0.94 -3.29
N ILE A 64 -6.29 1.55 -4.22
CA ILE A 64 -6.14 3.01 -4.29
C ILE A 64 -7.50 3.69 -4.49
N VAL A 65 -8.31 3.20 -5.43
CA VAL A 65 -9.64 3.76 -5.73
C VAL A 65 -10.61 3.60 -4.56
N GLU A 66 -10.56 2.46 -3.87
CA GLU A 66 -11.47 2.15 -2.77
C GLU A 66 -11.12 2.86 -1.47
N ARG A 67 -9.83 2.98 -1.15
CA ARG A 67 -9.36 3.42 0.18
C ARG A 67 -8.90 4.86 0.23
N ILE A 68 -8.32 5.39 -0.85
CA ILE A 68 -7.80 6.76 -0.84
C ILE A 68 -8.95 7.73 -1.12
N PRO A 69 -9.29 8.62 -0.17
CA PRO A 69 -10.36 9.58 -0.39
C PRO A 69 -10.00 10.55 -1.51
N ALA A 70 -11.01 10.98 -2.28
CA ALA A 70 -10.84 12.04 -3.24
C ALA A 70 -10.37 13.33 -2.53
N PRO A 71 -9.55 14.17 -3.18
CA PRO A 71 -9.15 15.46 -2.63
C PRO A 71 -10.37 16.30 -2.26
N ALA A 72 -10.34 16.90 -1.06
CA ALA A 72 -11.47 17.69 -0.54
C ALA A 72 -11.81 18.91 -1.43
N GLU A 73 -10.88 19.36 -2.27
CA GLU A 73 -11.03 20.55 -3.14
C GLU A 73 -11.45 20.23 -4.58
N ILE A 74 -12.31 19.22 -4.79
CA ILE A 74 -13.08 19.10 -6.05
C ILE A 74 -14.48 19.71 -5.83
N LEU A 75 -14.52 21.02 -5.55
CA LEU A 75 -15.62 21.87 -5.98
C LEU A 75 -15.28 22.32 -7.40
N MET A 76 -15.59 21.48 -8.40
CA MET A 76 -15.57 21.97 -9.78
C MET A 76 -16.55 23.15 -9.88
N PRO A 77 -16.13 24.34 -10.31
CA PRO A 77 -17.08 25.39 -10.66
C PRO A 77 -17.94 24.89 -11.83
N PRO A 78 -19.25 25.18 -11.85
CA PRO A 78 -20.10 24.77 -12.96
C PRO A 78 -19.59 25.44 -14.24
N HIS A 79 -19.47 24.65 -15.31
CA HIS A 79 -19.25 25.14 -16.67
C HIS A 79 -20.39 26.02 -17.14
#